data_AF-A0A8H5C1H7-F1
#
_entry.id   AF-A0A8H5C1H7-F1
#
_cell.length_a   1.000
_cell.length_b   1.000
_cell.length_c   1.000
_cell.angle_alpha   90.00
_cell.angle_beta   90.00
_cell.angle_gamma   90.00
#
_symmetry.space_group_name_H-M   'P 1'
#
loop_
_entity.id
_entity.type
_entity.pdbx_description
1 polymer ?
#
loop_
_entity_poly.entity_id
_entity_poly.type
_entity_poly.pdbx_seq_one_letter_code
_entity_poly.pdbx_strand_id
1 'polypeptide(L)'
;MALVTDPLEVKPLAELDARAIAQARLQDVEFSKGMKAALCRGLYEPGGVSLKEAESIVAQCLKLCDGSKDLLSAVLQEKFIAERSPFYWAIAGTRVRSPPLSYSSLHYSYALLWALLEASAGEISMETQQDILDALYRTENNALYQTIQGKLSLVTGLPHPDMSSTVPIGKLGETTVTKLQGSPTKHQIDFHATQFFDGLLVNSEVTFRSFLANDSLWTLRAVTQTLRGAQSWRFELTEVRSKRVVDPIPLTMGKYQNFFGGKIYNFSRHVELTINPINRRTAGVRSMADFRAIAQAKLQNEGFSKRMKAALCPGLYEPKGISREESRNVLANCLALCDGNRDILSAVLQEKFIAQHSPFYWATAGAEVGNLPRSQDRYPLLFKFFEAMTGEISVETQEDILQALYRTERDSLYRDIQAMLPSISAPYSHISSVPNSTMTIAVHPRGYPNNQYRIDFRATKFFDRLLVDSKITFQSFLASGSLWSLQAVSEDTSQSQGPQSWHFELTEFRSIRLQIHPATRPVLGGGVECTFSRERVAVPHTMRMDIRERSLATFYENRFIGTDRSLSGTIFIEDGY
;
A
#
# COMPACT_ATOMS: atom_id res chain seq x y z
N MET A 1 71.30 11.82 29.64
CA MET A 1 69.88 11.48 29.89
C MET A 1 69.08 12.76 29.77
N ALA A 2 68.51 13.02 28.59
CA ALA A 2 67.65 14.16 28.35
C ALA A 2 66.19 13.69 28.48
N LEU A 3 65.46 14.27 29.42
CA LEU A 3 64.02 14.11 29.57
C LEU A 3 63.34 14.92 28.47
N VAL A 4 62.77 14.23 27.49
CA VAL A 4 61.86 14.78 26.50
C VAL A 4 60.47 14.78 27.13
N THR A 5 60.00 15.95 27.54
CA THR A 5 58.59 16.20 27.86
C THR A 5 57.95 16.87 26.66
N ASP A 6 57.26 16.11 25.83
CA ASP A 6 56.36 16.67 24.83
C ASP A 6 55.12 17.24 25.52
N PRO A 7 54.74 18.50 25.23
CA PRO A 7 53.50 19.05 25.73
C PRO A 7 52.33 18.41 24.98
N LEU A 8 51.44 17.75 25.73
CA LEU A 8 50.14 17.31 25.23
C LEU A 8 49.40 18.53 24.67
N GLU A 9 49.25 18.56 23.34
CA GLU A 9 48.30 19.43 22.64
C GLU A 9 46.89 19.14 23.17
N VAL A 10 46.45 19.94 24.14
CA VAL A 10 45.04 20.02 24.53
C VAL A 10 44.34 20.76 23.41
N LYS A 11 43.74 20.02 22.48
CA LYS A 11 42.75 20.55 21.55
C LYS A 11 41.69 21.33 22.35
N PRO A 12 41.36 22.57 21.98
CA PRO A 12 40.43 23.39 22.74
C PRO A 12 39.07 22.67 22.85
N LEU A 13 38.52 22.66 24.07
CA LEU A 13 37.20 22.16 24.48
C LEU A 13 36.02 22.94 23.85
N ALA A 14 36.25 23.68 22.77
CA ALA A 14 35.25 24.40 22.02
C ALA A 14 34.77 23.47 20.90
N GLU A 15 33.46 23.24 20.86
CA GLU A 15 32.76 22.24 20.05
C GLU A 15 32.74 20.82 20.65
N LEU A 16 32.44 20.71 21.95
CA LEU A 16 31.61 19.58 22.36
C LEU A 16 30.28 19.72 21.63
N ASP A 17 30.05 18.81 20.69
CA ASP A 17 28.84 18.71 19.89
C ASP A 17 27.61 18.86 20.81
N ALA A 18 26.81 19.90 20.60
CA ALA A 18 25.61 20.17 21.39
C ALA A 18 24.68 18.94 21.43
N ARG A 19 24.76 18.09 20.40
CA ARG A 19 24.09 16.80 20.34
C ARG A 19 24.62 15.79 21.35
N ALA A 20 25.94 15.68 21.50
CA ALA A 20 26.56 14.80 22.50
C ALA A 20 26.17 15.24 23.93
N ILE A 21 26.12 16.56 24.17
CA ILE A 21 25.65 17.11 25.45
C ILE A 21 24.17 16.78 25.66
N ALA A 22 23.32 16.95 24.63
CA ALA A 22 21.90 16.61 24.71
C ALA A 22 21.68 15.12 25.00
N GLN A 23 22.41 14.24 24.33
CA GLN A 23 22.35 12.80 24.57
C GLN A 23 22.79 12.43 25.99
N ALA A 24 23.89 13.01 26.47
CA ALA A 24 24.35 12.80 27.84
C ALA A 24 23.32 13.29 28.87
N ARG A 25 22.72 14.47 28.66
CA ARG A 25 21.65 15.00 29.52
C ARG A 25 20.40 14.13 29.48
N LEU A 26 20.04 13.56 28.34
CA LEU A 26 18.89 12.66 28.23
C LEU A 26 19.07 11.30 28.92
N GLN A 27 20.31 10.91 29.25
CA GLN A 27 20.58 9.77 30.13
C GLN A 27 20.30 10.07 31.61
N ASP A 28 20.25 11.35 32.00
CA ASP A 28 19.81 11.75 33.34
C ASP A 28 18.29 11.52 33.45
N VAL A 29 17.90 10.66 34.40
CA VAL A 29 16.52 10.20 34.57
C VAL A 29 15.58 11.35 34.93
N GLU A 30 16.01 12.27 35.79
CA GLU A 30 15.17 13.38 36.25
C GLU A 30 15.01 14.43 35.17
N PHE A 31 16.09 14.75 34.45
CA PHE A 31 16.02 15.62 33.27
C PHE A 31 15.11 15.05 32.19
N SER A 32 15.29 13.77 31.82
CA SER A 32 14.50 13.10 30.79
C SER A 32 13.02 13.05 31.18
N LYS A 33 12.71 12.73 32.44
CA LYS A 33 11.35 12.71 32.97
C LYS A 33 10.73 14.10 32.99
N GLY A 34 11.47 15.13 33.40
CA GLY A 34 11.01 16.52 33.37
C GLY A 34 10.70 16.99 31.95
N MET A 35 11.59 16.68 31.00
CA MET A 35 11.41 17.03 29.59
C MET A 35 10.20 16.32 28.97
N LYS A 36 10.04 15.02 29.22
CA LYS A 36 8.85 14.25 28.80
C LYS A 36 7.57 14.81 29.43
N ALA A 37 7.57 15.10 30.72
CA ALA A 37 6.39 15.62 31.41
C ALA A 37 5.93 16.98 30.84
N ALA A 38 6.88 17.89 30.59
CA ALA A 38 6.58 19.18 29.99
C ALA A 38 5.97 19.03 28.58
N LEU A 39 6.55 18.18 27.73
CA LEU A 39 6.09 17.98 26.35
C LEU A 39 4.79 17.17 26.27
N CYS A 40 4.65 16.09 27.05
CA CYS A 40 3.47 15.23 27.05
C CYS A 40 2.18 15.99 27.34
N ARG A 41 2.24 17.06 28.15
CA ARG A 41 1.10 17.95 28.42
C ARG A 41 0.53 18.56 27.14
N GLY A 42 1.36 18.89 26.16
CA GLY A 42 0.90 19.39 24.87
C GLY A 42 0.66 18.31 23.82
N LEU A 43 1.45 17.23 23.84
CA LEU A 43 1.38 16.16 22.84
C LEU A 43 0.11 15.30 22.95
N TYR A 44 -0.44 15.16 24.15
CA TYR A 44 -1.59 14.28 24.41
C TYR A 44 -2.88 15.02 24.77
N GLU A 45 -2.89 16.36 24.70
CA GLU A 45 -4.09 17.14 25.00
C GLU A 45 -5.17 16.91 23.91
N PRO A 46 -6.37 16.41 24.29
CA PRO A 46 -7.42 16.13 23.33
C PRO A 46 -7.98 17.43 22.75
N GLY A 47 -7.62 17.73 21.50
CA GLY A 47 -8.04 18.96 20.80
C GLY A 47 -6.89 19.90 20.45
N GLY A 48 -5.66 19.56 20.84
CA GLY A 48 -4.49 20.41 20.66
C GLY A 48 -4.37 21.46 21.78
N VAL A 49 -3.27 22.21 21.76
CA VAL A 49 -3.01 23.29 22.72
C VAL A 49 -3.10 24.65 22.04
N SER A 50 -3.49 25.68 22.79
CA SER A 50 -3.43 27.06 22.29
C SER A 50 -1.99 27.52 22.07
N LEU A 51 -1.79 28.59 21.29
CA LEU A 51 -0.46 29.17 21.04
C LEU A 51 0.26 29.57 22.34
N LYS A 52 -0.45 30.20 23.28
CA LYS A 52 0.13 30.59 24.57
C LYS A 52 0.54 29.38 25.42
N GLU A 53 -0.21 28.29 25.36
CA GLU A 53 0.14 27.06 26.07
C GLU A 53 1.34 26.37 25.43
N ALA A 54 1.40 26.34 24.08
CA ALA A 54 2.57 25.85 23.35
C ALA A 54 3.84 26.64 23.71
N GLU A 55 3.76 27.98 23.71
CA GLU A 55 4.86 28.86 24.14
C GLU A 55 5.28 28.60 25.59
N SER A 56 4.31 28.39 26.50
CA SER A 56 4.57 28.06 27.90
C SER A 56 5.26 26.70 28.06
N ILE A 57 4.87 25.69 27.27
CA ILE A 57 5.52 24.37 27.24
C ILE A 57 6.96 24.51 26.77
N VAL A 58 7.20 25.25 25.68
CA VAL A 58 8.56 25.51 25.16
C VAL A 58 9.39 26.28 26.19
N ALA A 59 8.84 27.28 26.86
CA ALA A 59 9.53 28.03 27.90
C ALA A 59 9.93 27.15 29.09
N GLN A 60 9.08 26.18 29.47
CA GLN A 60 9.43 25.19 30.50
C GLN A 60 10.55 24.26 30.03
N CYS A 61 10.53 23.79 28.78
CA CYS A 61 11.60 22.99 28.20
C CYS A 61 12.93 23.78 28.17
N LEU A 62 12.88 25.06 27.79
CA LEU A 62 14.03 25.95 27.79
C LEU A 62 14.61 26.13 29.18
N LYS A 63 13.75 26.26 30.21
CA LYS A 63 14.18 26.33 31.61
C LYS A 63 14.87 25.03 32.07
N LEU A 64 14.39 23.87 31.64
CA LEU A 64 15.05 22.58 31.92
C LEU A 64 16.42 22.50 31.25
N CYS A 65 16.60 23.13 30.09
CA CYS A 65 17.87 23.27 29.40
C CYS A 65 18.73 24.44 29.91
N ASP A 66 18.53 24.88 31.16
CA ASP A 66 19.27 25.97 31.80
C ASP A 66 19.23 27.30 31.01
N GLY A 67 18.19 27.52 30.20
CA GLY A 67 18.04 28.69 29.33
C GLY A 67 18.80 28.58 27.99
N SER A 68 19.53 27.50 27.75
CA SER A 68 20.29 27.29 26.51
C SER A 68 19.38 26.87 25.36
N LYS A 69 19.23 27.76 24.37
CA LYS A 69 18.47 27.49 23.14
C LYS A 69 19.13 26.42 22.28
N ASP A 70 20.46 26.37 22.26
CA ASP A 70 21.21 25.39 21.47
C ASP A 70 21.04 23.98 22.05
N LEU A 71 21.11 23.87 23.39
CA LEU A 71 20.84 22.61 24.08
C LEU A 71 19.38 22.18 23.91
N LEU A 72 18.42 23.09 24.02
CA LEU A 72 17.01 22.79 23.76
C LEU A 72 16.81 22.33 22.31
N SER A 73 17.39 23.02 21.34
CA SER A 73 17.30 22.64 19.93
C SER A 73 17.89 21.25 19.69
N ALA A 74 19.04 20.93 20.31
CA ALA A 74 19.63 19.60 20.24
C ALA A 74 18.74 18.54 20.90
N VAL A 75 18.20 18.79 22.10
CA VAL A 75 17.30 17.85 22.81
C VAL A 75 16.01 17.60 22.03
N LEU A 76 15.40 18.63 21.44
CA LEU A 76 14.16 18.49 20.65
C LEU A 76 14.37 17.63 19.40
N GLN A 77 15.60 17.51 18.92
CA GLN A 77 15.94 16.70 17.76
C GLN A 77 16.20 15.22 18.11
N GLU A 78 16.40 14.90 19.38
CA GLU A 78 16.67 13.54 19.86
C GLU A 78 15.39 12.68 20.02
N LYS A 79 15.57 11.36 19.89
CA LYS A 79 14.48 10.36 19.87
C LYS A 79 14.16 9.79 21.26
N PHE A 80 13.76 10.64 22.19
CA PHE A 80 13.56 10.21 23.59
C PHE A 80 12.11 9.92 23.97
N ILE A 81 11.13 10.25 23.13
CA ILE A 81 9.69 9.99 23.38
C ILE A 81 9.25 8.81 22.52
N ALA A 82 9.16 7.61 23.10
CA ALA A 82 8.81 6.38 22.39
C ALA A 82 9.62 6.21 21.08
N GLU A 83 10.94 6.41 21.18
CA GLU A 83 11.92 6.28 20.08
C GLU A 83 11.70 7.24 18.89
N ARG A 84 10.96 8.34 19.10
CA ARG A 84 10.73 9.40 18.11
C ARG A 84 10.98 10.77 18.70
N SER A 85 11.24 11.74 17.83
CA SER A 85 11.39 13.14 18.23
C SER A 85 10.05 13.75 18.70
N PRO A 86 10.09 14.77 19.59
CA PRO A 86 8.93 15.59 19.94
C PRO A 86 8.16 16.14 18.72
N PHE A 87 8.85 16.47 17.63
CA PHE A 87 8.21 16.95 16.39
C PHE A 87 7.30 15.91 15.76
N TYR A 88 7.72 14.64 15.73
CA TYR A 88 6.90 13.53 15.22
C TYR A 88 5.57 13.48 15.98
N TRP A 89 5.63 13.52 17.31
CA TRP A 89 4.45 13.43 18.15
C TRP A 89 3.59 14.69 18.09
N ALA A 90 4.17 15.88 17.90
CA ALA A 90 3.41 17.12 17.73
C ALA A 90 2.55 17.10 16.46
N ILE A 91 2.88 16.26 15.48
CA ILE A 91 2.08 16.02 14.28
C ILE A 91 1.15 14.83 14.50
N ALA A 92 1.70 13.66 14.87
CA ALA A 92 0.95 12.41 15.00
C ALA A 92 -0.09 12.40 16.14
N GLY A 93 0.12 13.20 17.18
CA GLY A 93 -0.80 13.35 18.33
C GLY A 93 -2.02 14.21 18.03
N THR A 94 -1.98 15.04 16.99
CA THR A 94 -3.12 15.91 16.63
C THR A 94 -4.25 15.09 16.03
N ARG A 95 -5.36 14.95 16.76
CA ARG A 95 -6.58 14.25 16.30
C ARG A 95 -7.48 15.17 15.46
N VAL A 96 -6.92 15.83 14.46
CA VAL A 96 -7.69 16.69 13.57
C VAL A 96 -8.43 15.80 12.57
N ARG A 97 -9.72 15.52 12.85
CA ARG A 97 -10.57 14.61 12.04
C ARG A 97 -10.90 15.14 10.63
N SER A 98 -10.68 16.43 10.38
CA SER A 98 -10.91 17.05 9.07
C SER A 98 -9.83 18.11 8.80
N PRO A 99 -9.19 18.12 7.62
CA PRO A 99 -8.15 19.11 7.32
C PRO A 99 -8.72 20.54 7.44
N PRO A 100 -8.06 21.44 8.19
CA PRO A 100 -8.51 22.82 8.37
C PRO A 100 -8.50 23.58 7.04
N LEU A 101 -9.60 24.30 6.75
CA LEU A 101 -9.84 24.99 5.48
C LEU A 101 -9.07 26.32 5.34
N SER A 102 -8.32 26.76 6.37
CA SER A 102 -7.59 28.04 6.34
C SER A 102 -6.21 27.97 7.01
N TYR A 103 -5.30 28.84 6.55
CA TYR A 103 -3.95 28.96 7.12
C TYR A 103 -3.97 29.27 8.63
N SER A 104 -4.87 30.16 9.05
CA SER A 104 -5.02 30.53 10.46
C SER A 104 -5.47 29.33 11.31
N SER A 105 -6.41 28.53 10.82
CA SER A 105 -6.86 27.33 11.53
C SER A 105 -5.81 26.22 11.57
N LEU A 106 -4.93 26.14 10.57
CA LEU A 106 -3.74 25.27 10.58
C LEU A 106 -2.73 25.69 11.66
N HIS A 107 -2.48 26.99 11.80
CA HIS A 107 -1.53 27.50 12.80
C HIS A 107 -2.00 27.20 14.23
N TYR A 108 -3.31 27.28 14.49
CA TYR A 108 -3.88 26.91 15.78
C TYR A 108 -3.90 25.39 16.03
N SER A 109 -4.25 24.60 15.01
CA SER A 109 -4.31 23.14 15.13
C SER A 109 -2.94 22.49 15.39
N TYR A 110 -1.87 23.18 15.00
CA TYR A 110 -0.47 22.72 15.14
C TYR A 110 0.38 23.68 15.97
N ALA A 111 -0.22 24.41 16.90
CA ALA A 111 0.47 25.45 17.68
C ALA A 111 1.74 24.93 18.39
N LEU A 112 1.69 23.71 18.95
CA LEU A 112 2.86 23.09 19.57
C LEU A 112 3.98 22.83 18.58
N LEU A 113 3.68 22.32 17.39
CA LEU A 113 4.69 22.09 16.34
C LEU A 113 5.37 23.42 15.97
N TRP A 114 4.60 24.49 15.78
CA TRP A 114 5.17 25.81 15.44
C TRP A 114 6.08 26.34 16.54
N ALA A 115 5.66 26.26 17.80
CA ALA A 115 6.47 26.68 18.93
C ALA A 115 7.77 25.86 19.03
N LEU A 116 7.73 24.55 18.78
CA LEU A 116 8.93 23.70 18.76
C LEU A 116 9.87 24.04 17.60
N LEU A 117 9.32 24.34 16.41
CA LEU A 117 10.11 24.77 15.24
C LEU A 117 10.79 26.12 15.48
N GLU A 118 10.13 27.05 16.19
CA GLU A 118 10.72 28.34 16.56
C GLU A 118 11.74 28.25 17.69
N ALA A 119 11.53 27.32 18.63
CA ALA A 119 12.49 27.02 19.69
C ALA A 119 13.80 26.41 19.15
N SER A 120 13.72 25.80 17.98
CA SER A 120 14.87 25.20 17.30
C SER A 120 15.62 26.29 16.55
N ALA A 121 16.57 26.92 17.24
CA ALA A 121 17.33 28.06 16.73
C ALA A 121 18.27 27.74 15.54
N GLY A 122 18.43 26.46 15.17
CA GLY A 122 19.33 26.00 14.12
C GLY A 122 18.66 25.14 13.06
N GLU A 123 19.47 24.64 12.12
CA GLU A 123 19.00 23.72 11.10
C GLU A 123 18.48 22.42 11.74
N ILE A 124 17.26 22.05 11.34
CA ILE A 124 16.67 20.77 11.74
C ILE A 124 17.48 19.67 11.07
N SER A 125 18.08 18.79 11.86
CA SER A 125 18.90 17.68 11.38
C SER A 125 18.12 16.79 10.42
N MET A 126 18.83 16.16 9.49
CA MET A 126 18.24 15.24 8.51
C MET A 126 17.43 14.11 9.14
N GLU A 127 17.84 13.65 10.33
CA GLU A 127 17.13 12.61 11.09
C GLU A 127 15.80 13.13 11.64
N THR A 128 15.79 14.33 12.22
CA THR A 128 14.56 14.96 12.70
C THR A 128 13.63 15.36 11.55
N GLN A 129 14.18 15.81 10.41
CA GLN A 129 13.39 16.04 9.20
C GLN A 129 12.72 14.75 8.70
N GLN A 130 13.41 13.60 8.75
CA GLN A 130 12.81 12.31 8.43
C GLN A 130 11.67 11.97 9.39
N ASP A 131 11.85 12.20 10.69
CA ASP A 131 10.79 11.99 11.68
C ASP A 131 9.57 12.89 11.43
N ILE A 132 9.77 14.17 11.10
CA ILE A 132 8.69 15.10 10.75
C ILE A 132 7.94 14.60 9.51
N LEU A 133 8.67 14.20 8.47
CA LEU A 133 8.05 13.62 7.27
C LEU A 133 7.32 12.32 7.56
N ASP A 134 7.90 11.43 8.37
CA ASP A 134 7.28 10.17 8.77
C ASP A 134 5.92 10.40 9.44
N ALA A 135 5.83 11.42 10.30
CA ALA A 135 4.59 11.83 10.95
C ALA A 135 3.60 12.42 9.95
N LEU A 136 4.03 13.33 9.09
CA LEU A 136 3.19 13.93 8.06
C LEU A 136 2.60 12.90 7.10
N TYR A 137 3.42 11.92 6.68
CA TYR A 137 2.97 10.78 5.89
C TYR A 137 1.89 10.00 6.62
N ARG A 138 2.13 9.66 7.90
CA ARG A 138 1.17 8.90 8.71
C ARG A 138 -0.16 9.63 8.89
N THR A 139 -0.14 10.97 8.97
CA THR A 139 -1.35 11.79 9.14
C THR A 139 -1.95 12.27 7.83
N GLU A 140 -1.29 12.03 6.70
CA GLU A 140 -1.69 12.46 5.35
C GLU A 140 -1.99 13.97 5.23
N ASN A 141 -1.27 14.79 6.01
CA ASN A 141 -1.56 16.23 6.09
C ASN A 141 -0.71 17.04 5.10
N ASN A 142 -1.13 17.02 3.83
CA ASN A 142 -0.44 17.76 2.76
C ASN A 142 -0.47 19.29 2.99
N ALA A 143 -1.56 19.83 3.55
CA ALA A 143 -1.67 21.26 3.84
C ALA A 143 -0.61 21.72 4.87
N LEU A 144 -0.39 20.93 5.93
CA LEU A 144 0.66 21.21 6.89
C LEU A 144 2.05 21.09 6.25
N TYR A 145 2.28 20.07 5.43
CA TYR A 145 3.54 19.91 4.69
C TYR A 145 3.88 21.13 3.85
N GLN A 146 2.95 21.61 3.01
CA GLN A 146 3.16 22.82 2.19
C GLN A 146 3.52 24.04 3.04
N THR A 147 2.93 24.12 4.24
CA THR A 147 3.11 25.25 5.15
C THR A 147 4.48 25.20 5.83
N ILE A 148 4.94 24.03 6.27
CA ILE A 148 6.23 23.88 6.96
C ILE A 148 7.40 23.70 6.00
N GLN A 149 7.18 23.47 4.71
CA GLN A 149 8.23 23.26 3.71
C GLN A 149 9.22 24.43 3.65
N GLY A 150 8.80 25.67 3.90
CA GLY A 150 9.70 26.82 3.95
C GLY A 150 10.63 26.83 5.18
N LYS A 151 10.27 26.11 6.25
CA LYS A 151 11.10 25.95 7.46
C LYS A 151 11.92 24.66 7.45
N LEU A 152 11.49 23.65 6.70
CA LEU A 152 12.27 22.44 6.48
C LEU A 152 13.25 22.71 5.34
N SER A 153 14.54 22.81 5.63
CA SER A 153 15.62 22.80 4.62
C SER A 153 15.75 21.43 3.95
N LEU A 154 14.64 20.90 3.41
CA LEU A 154 14.57 19.62 2.75
C LEU A 154 15.41 19.68 1.49
N VAL A 155 16.47 18.85 1.47
CA VAL A 155 17.35 18.50 0.35
C VAL A 155 16.77 18.94 -1.00
N THR A 156 17.13 20.15 -1.43
CA THR A 156 17.12 20.55 -2.84
C THR A 156 18.29 19.84 -3.53
N GLY A 157 18.23 18.51 -3.56
CA GLY A 157 19.17 17.64 -4.27
C GLY A 157 18.87 17.54 -5.78
N LEU A 158 18.04 18.45 -6.29
CA LEU A 158 17.94 18.72 -7.73
C LEU A 158 18.55 20.10 -7.94
N PRO A 159 19.43 20.27 -8.95
CA PRO A 159 20.02 21.57 -9.23
C PRO A 159 18.88 22.54 -9.49
N HIS A 160 18.72 23.54 -8.61
CA HIS A 160 18.03 24.76 -9.00
C HIS A 160 18.90 25.34 -10.12
N PRO A 161 18.42 25.47 -11.37
CA PRO A 161 19.11 26.33 -12.31
C PRO A 161 18.99 27.73 -11.72
N ASP A 162 20.14 28.21 -11.24
CA ASP A 162 20.38 29.61 -10.97
C ASP A 162 20.17 30.34 -12.30
N MET A 163 18.95 30.83 -12.50
CA MET A 163 18.58 31.73 -13.59
C MET A 163 17.81 32.86 -12.94
N SER A 164 18.59 33.84 -12.50
CA SER A 164 18.15 35.22 -12.42
C SER A 164 17.34 35.56 -13.69
N SER A 165 16.16 36.14 -13.51
CA SER A 165 15.26 36.68 -14.54
C SER A 165 14.36 35.69 -15.29
N THR A 166 13.40 35.10 -14.59
CA THR A 166 12.07 34.89 -15.21
C THR A 166 10.99 35.32 -14.22
N VAL A 167 10.24 36.35 -14.62
CA VAL A 167 9.05 36.87 -13.94
C VAL A 167 8.14 35.70 -13.52
N PRO A 168 7.55 35.69 -12.32
CA PRO A 168 6.70 34.59 -11.87
C PRO A 168 5.39 34.61 -12.68
N ILE A 169 5.38 33.88 -13.81
CA ILE A 169 4.17 33.65 -14.60
C ILE A 169 3.41 32.50 -13.93
N GLY A 170 2.22 32.82 -13.41
CA GLY A 170 1.29 31.88 -12.77
C GLY A 170 1.59 31.62 -11.28
N LYS A 171 0.83 32.26 -10.38
CA LYS A 171 0.66 31.71 -9.02
C LYS A 171 -0.01 30.36 -9.15
N LEU A 172 0.66 29.30 -8.68
CA LEU A 172 0.01 28.00 -8.54
C LEU A 172 -1.18 28.15 -7.57
N GLY A 173 -2.34 27.66 -7.98
CA GLY A 173 -3.49 27.51 -7.10
C GLY A 173 -3.32 26.32 -6.14
N GLU A 174 -4.37 26.04 -5.38
CA GLU A 174 -4.39 24.97 -4.39
C GLU A 174 -4.14 23.60 -5.06
N THR A 175 -3.29 22.77 -4.45
CA THR A 175 -3.10 21.36 -4.84
C THR A 175 -3.82 20.51 -3.81
N THR A 176 -4.92 19.89 -4.22
CA THR A 176 -5.69 18.99 -3.38
C THR A 176 -5.35 17.56 -3.75
N VAL A 177 -4.85 16.82 -2.77
CA VAL A 177 -4.67 15.38 -2.90
C VAL A 177 -5.87 14.74 -2.23
N THR A 178 -6.77 14.19 -3.05
CA THR A 178 -7.92 13.45 -2.56
C THR A 178 -7.65 11.96 -2.72
N LYS A 179 -7.91 11.20 -1.65
CA LYS A 179 -8.00 9.75 -1.81
C LYS A 179 -9.25 9.46 -2.62
N LEU A 180 -9.06 8.78 -3.75
CA LEU A 180 -10.19 8.32 -4.56
C LEU A 180 -11.03 7.35 -3.71
N GLN A 181 -12.33 7.62 -3.61
CA GLN A 181 -13.24 6.72 -2.90
C GLN A 181 -13.09 5.31 -3.47
N GLY A 182 -12.75 4.36 -2.60
CA GLY A 182 -12.55 2.96 -2.97
C GLY A 182 -11.10 2.53 -3.24
N SER A 183 -10.09 3.38 -3.02
CA SER A 183 -8.70 2.94 -3.07
C SER A 183 -7.79 3.64 -2.05
N PRO A 184 -7.10 2.88 -1.18
CA PRO A 184 -6.16 3.46 -0.22
C PRO A 184 -4.83 3.90 -0.85
N THR A 185 -4.53 3.42 -2.07
CA THR A 185 -3.25 3.67 -2.78
C THR A 185 -3.42 4.56 -4.00
N LYS A 186 -4.64 4.80 -4.48
CA LYS A 186 -4.89 5.75 -5.56
C LYS A 186 -5.25 7.10 -4.98
N HIS A 187 -4.36 8.03 -5.20
CA HIS A 187 -4.57 9.43 -4.87
C HIS A 187 -4.87 10.16 -6.17
N GLN A 188 -5.99 10.87 -6.20
CA GLN A 188 -6.23 11.87 -7.22
C GLN A 188 -5.54 13.15 -6.77
N ILE A 189 -4.60 13.60 -7.58
CA ILE A 189 -3.88 14.84 -7.34
C ILE A 189 -4.50 15.86 -8.29
N ASP A 190 -5.39 16.68 -7.75
CA ASP A 190 -5.97 17.80 -8.48
C ASP A 190 -5.11 19.03 -8.18
N PHE A 191 -4.57 19.64 -9.22
CA PHE A 191 -3.82 20.88 -9.11
C PHE A 191 -4.36 21.91 -10.08
N HIS A 192 -4.59 23.13 -9.60
CA HIS A 192 -5.05 24.22 -10.43
C HIS A 192 -3.88 25.16 -10.74
N ALA A 193 -3.39 25.14 -11.98
CA ALA A 193 -2.30 26.01 -12.43
C ALA A 193 -2.82 27.02 -13.45
N THR A 194 -3.16 28.23 -12.99
CA THR A 194 -3.50 29.34 -13.89
C THR A 194 -2.27 29.73 -14.69
N GLN A 195 -2.45 30.00 -16.00
CA GLN A 195 -1.37 30.43 -16.91
C GLN A 195 -0.28 29.36 -17.10
N PHE A 196 -0.58 28.08 -16.84
CA PHE A 196 0.37 26.98 -17.02
C PHE A 196 0.95 26.91 -18.45
N PHE A 197 0.10 27.06 -19.46
CA PHE A 197 0.55 27.07 -20.86
C PHE A 197 1.32 28.33 -21.20
N ASP A 198 0.97 29.49 -20.64
CA ASP A 198 1.74 30.73 -20.83
C ASP A 198 3.13 30.60 -20.21
N GLY A 199 3.23 29.97 -19.03
CA GLY A 199 4.48 29.62 -18.38
C GLY A 199 5.34 28.67 -19.21
N LEU A 200 4.75 27.65 -19.84
CA LEU A 200 5.47 26.71 -20.73
C LEU A 200 5.79 27.27 -22.12
N LEU A 201 5.08 28.31 -22.55
CA LEU A 201 5.36 29.04 -23.80
C LEU A 201 6.55 29.99 -23.62
N VAL A 202 6.71 30.57 -22.43
CA VAL A 202 7.84 31.45 -22.09
C VAL A 202 9.04 30.65 -21.62
N ASN A 203 8.82 29.64 -20.77
CA ASN A 203 9.86 28.80 -20.21
C ASN A 203 9.77 27.40 -20.82
N SER A 204 10.91 26.85 -21.27
CA SER A 204 10.97 25.46 -21.73
C SER A 204 10.71 24.44 -20.62
N GLU A 205 10.62 24.88 -19.37
CA GLU A 205 10.40 24.05 -18.19
C GLU A 205 9.64 24.83 -17.10
N VAL A 206 8.70 24.14 -16.45
CA VAL A 206 7.95 24.64 -15.29
C VAL A 206 7.91 23.52 -14.25
N THR A 207 8.46 23.77 -13.06
CA THR A 207 8.46 22.80 -11.94
C THR A 207 7.44 23.24 -10.90
N PHE A 208 6.58 22.30 -10.51
CA PHE A 208 5.55 22.50 -9.48
C PHE A 208 6.14 22.25 -8.09
N ARG A 209 5.52 22.82 -7.05
CA ARG A 209 5.93 22.55 -5.66
C ARG A 209 5.73 21.08 -5.31
N SER A 210 6.61 20.55 -4.45
CA SER A 210 6.53 19.17 -4.00
C SER A 210 5.28 18.94 -3.15
N PHE A 211 4.69 17.74 -3.16
CA PHE A 211 3.48 17.41 -2.40
C PHE A 211 3.52 15.97 -1.88
N LEU A 212 2.74 15.68 -0.82
CA LEU A 212 2.67 14.35 -0.21
C LEU A 212 1.53 13.53 -0.82
N ALA A 213 1.85 12.31 -1.26
CA ALA A 213 0.86 11.32 -1.67
C ALA A 213 1.45 9.91 -1.50
N ASN A 214 0.65 8.93 -1.03
CA ASN A 214 1.10 7.54 -0.87
C ASN A 214 2.40 7.39 -0.03
N ASP A 215 2.47 8.02 1.15
CA ASP A 215 3.67 7.98 2.02
C ASP A 215 4.98 8.41 1.33
N SER A 216 4.87 9.20 0.27
CA SER A 216 5.99 9.59 -0.58
C SER A 216 5.90 11.08 -0.93
N LEU A 217 7.05 11.73 -1.03
CA LEU A 217 7.17 13.11 -1.43
C LEU A 217 7.40 13.15 -2.94
N TRP A 218 6.56 13.89 -3.63
CA TRP A 218 6.57 13.96 -5.09
C TRP A 218 6.83 15.38 -5.54
N THR A 219 7.46 15.54 -6.69
CA THR A 219 7.55 16.81 -7.42
C THR A 219 7.05 16.57 -8.83
N LEU A 220 6.16 17.44 -9.30
CA LEU A 220 5.71 17.42 -10.70
C LEU A 220 6.54 18.44 -11.47
N ARG A 221 6.98 18.08 -12.66
CA ARG A 221 7.74 18.93 -13.57
C ARG A 221 7.13 18.83 -14.95
N ALA A 222 7.00 19.95 -15.66
CA ALA A 222 6.54 19.99 -17.03
C ALA A 222 7.63 20.60 -17.91
N VAL A 223 8.00 19.90 -18.98
CA VAL A 223 9.07 20.33 -19.90
C VAL A 223 8.50 20.42 -21.30
N THR A 224 8.70 21.56 -21.95
CA THR A 224 8.38 21.79 -23.36
C THR A 224 9.47 21.13 -24.21
N GLN A 225 9.08 20.20 -25.07
CA GLN A 225 9.97 19.45 -25.95
C GLN A 225 9.45 19.48 -27.38
N THR A 226 10.32 19.78 -28.33
CA THR A 226 9.97 19.77 -29.76
C THR A 226 10.33 18.41 -30.36
N LEU A 227 9.33 17.64 -30.78
CA LEU A 227 9.52 16.32 -31.37
C LEU A 227 8.99 16.33 -32.80
N ARG A 228 9.89 16.14 -33.77
CA ARG A 228 9.60 16.12 -35.22
C ARG A 228 8.87 17.38 -35.73
N GLY A 229 9.25 18.55 -35.23
CA GLY A 229 8.72 19.84 -35.68
C GLY A 229 7.40 20.27 -35.00
N ALA A 230 6.80 19.44 -34.15
CA ALA A 230 5.65 19.81 -33.32
C ALA A 230 6.09 20.05 -31.87
N GLN A 231 5.52 21.09 -31.22
CA GLN A 231 5.67 21.30 -29.78
C GLN A 231 4.86 20.24 -29.03
N SER A 232 5.50 19.60 -28.05
CA SER A 232 4.88 18.66 -27.13
C SER A 232 5.34 18.97 -25.72
N TRP A 233 4.59 18.52 -24.71
CA TRP A 233 4.95 18.72 -23.31
C TRP A 233 5.12 17.36 -22.66
N ARG A 234 6.16 17.23 -21.84
CA ARG A 234 6.41 16.06 -21.01
C ARG A 234 6.19 16.44 -19.56
N PHE A 235 5.33 15.70 -18.89
CA PHE A 235 5.20 15.78 -17.45
C PHE A 235 6.05 14.69 -16.82
N GLU A 236 6.89 15.07 -15.88
CA GLU A 236 7.77 14.20 -15.12
C GLU A 236 7.34 14.31 -13.66
N LEU A 237 6.72 13.25 -13.14
CA LEU A 237 6.48 13.14 -11.71
C LEU A 237 7.66 12.40 -11.10
N THR A 238 8.38 13.08 -10.21
CA THR A 238 9.57 12.54 -9.55
C THR A 238 9.25 12.29 -8.09
N GLU A 239 9.41 11.05 -7.64
CA GLU A 239 9.42 10.74 -6.22
C GLU A 239 10.74 11.23 -5.65
N VAL A 240 10.70 12.31 -4.86
CA VAL A 240 11.88 12.90 -4.22
C VAL A 240 12.32 12.06 -3.02
N ARG A 241 11.34 11.51 -2.28
CA ARG A 241 11.61 10.72 -1.07
C ARG A 241 10.50 9.70 -0.84
N SER A 242 10.88 8.44 -0.70
CA SER A 242 10.00 7.33 -0.32
C SER A 242 10.19 7.02 1.15
N LYS A 243 9.11 6.78 1.90
CA LYS A 243 9.20 6.21 3.26
C LYS A 243 9.55 4.71 3.26
N ARG A 244 9.46 4.04 2.10
CA ARG A 244 9.79 2.60 1.97
C ARG A 244 11.31 2.45 1.83
N VAL A 245 11.96 1.88 2.84
CA VAL A 245 13.34 1.37 2.77
C VAL A 245 13.32 0.12 1.88
N VAL A 246 13.86 0.23 0.67
CA VAL A 246 14.13 -0.91 -0.22
C VAL A 246 15.58 -0.79 -0.68
N ASP A 247 16.35 -1.89 -0.59
CA ASP A 247 17.75 -1.98 -1.02
C ASP A 247 17.96 -1.48 -2.46
N PRO A 248 19.10 -0.83 -2.75
CA PRO A 248 19.42 -0.33 -4.07
C PRO A 248 19.88 -1.47 -4.99
N ILE A 249 19.02 -1.97 -5.88
CA ILE A 249 19.44 -2.84 -7.00
C ILE A 249 18.76 -2.41 -8.31
N PRO A 250 19.39 -2.68 -9.47
CA PRO A 250 19.73 -1.72 -10.50
C PRO A 250 18.51 -1.42 -11.39
N LEU A 251 18.08 -0.16 -11.44
CA LEU A 251 17.03 0.25 -12.37
C LEU A 251 17.60 0.36 -13.78
N THR A 252 17.41 -0.72 -14.54
CA THR A 252 17.49 -0.75 -15.99
C THR A 252 16.41 0.14 -16.59
N MET A 253 16.85 0.99 -17.53
CA MET A 253 16.07 1.81 -18.46
C MET A 253 14.67 1.25 -18.80
N GLY A 254 13.63 1.91 -18.28
CA GLY A 254 12.31 1.98 -18.89
C GLY A 254 12.32 3.03 -19.99
N LYS A 255 12.83 2.63 -21.15
CA LYS A 255 12.70 3.33 -22.41
C LYS A 255 11.22 3.45 -22.79
N TYR A 256 10.67 4.66 -22.81
CA TYR A 256 10.16 5.13 -24.10
C TYR A 256 11.36 5.73 -24.84
N GLN A 257 11.96 4.93 -25.70
CA GLN A 257 12.96 5.40 -26.67
C GLN A 257 12.33 5.36 -28.05
N ASN A 258 12.71 6.27 -28.94
CA ASN A 258 14.08 6.30 -29.46
C ASN A 258 14.74 7.69 -29.29
N PHE A 259 15.72 7.87 -28.38
CA PHE A 259 17.19 7.60 -28.50
C PHE A 259 17.90 8.80 -29.21
N PHE A 260 18.98 9.48 -28.76
CA PHE A 260 20.21 9.10 -28.05
C PHE A 260 20.88 10.31 -27.31
N GLY A 261 21.58 10.04 -26.20
CA GLY A 261 22.87 10.71 -25.88
C GLY A 261 22.88 11.92 -24.95
N GLY A 262 22.82 11.70 -23.62
CA GLY A 262 23.12 12.70 -22.58
C GLY A 262 22.42 12.36 -21.26
N LYS A 263 23.17 12.16 -20.17
CA LYS A 263 22.66 11.62 -18.89
C LYS A 263 21.70 12.61 -18.18
N ILE A 264 20.44 12.21 -18.04
CA ILE A 264 19.46 12.72 -17.06
C ILE A 264 18.75 11.48 -16.48
N TYR A 265 18.66 11.37 -15.16
CA TYR A 265 18.15 10.19 -14.45
C TYR A 265 16.63 10.35 -14.17
N ASN A 266 15.77 9.46 -14.68
CA ASN A 266 14.31 9.50 -14.53
C ASN A 266 13.79 8.23 -13.83
N PHE A 267 12.93 8.40 -12.81
CA PHE A 267 12.22 7.32 -12.08
C PHE A 267 10.77 7.20 -12.58
N SER A 268 10.19 6.00 -12.63
CA SER A 268 8.80 5.75 -13.08
C SER A 268 8.02 4.93 -12.04
N ARG A 269 7.04 5.56 -11.39
CA ARG A 269 5.85 4.93 -10.79
C ARG A 269 4.65 5.29 -11.68
N HIS A 270 3.70 4.39 -11.89
CA HIS A 270 2.51 4.65 -12.71
C HIS A 270 1.65 5.76 -12.09
N VAL A 271 1.56 6.89 -12.78
CA VAL A 271 0.73 8.05 -12.45
C VAL A 271 -0.24 8.23 -13.61
N GLU A 272 -1.54 8.05 -13.39
CA GLU A 272 -2.57 8.43 -14.37
C GLU A 272 -2.79 9.94 -14.26
N LEU A 273 -2.24 10.67 -15.23
CA LEU A 273 -2.41 12.12 -15.36
C LEU A 273 -3.57 12.38 -16.31
N THR A 274 -4.78 12.54 -15.76
CA THR A 274 -5.98 12.88 -16.54
C THR A 274 -6.01 14.38 -16.77
N ILE A 275 -5.33 14.84 -17.83
CA ILE A 275 -5.44 16.22 -18.29
C ILE A 275 -6.76 16.34 -19.04
N ASN A 276 -7.79 16.90 -18.40
CA ASN A 276 -9.03 17.26 -19.10
C ASN A 276 -8.72 18.42 -20.05
N PRO A 277 -8.58 18.18 -21.36
CA PRO A 277 -8.25 19.25 -22.27
C PRO A 277 -9.52 20.09 -22.42
N ILE A 278 -9.40 21.39 -22.22
CA ILE A 278 -10.36 22.30 -22.84
C ILE A 278 -10.21 22.08 -24.35
N ASN A 279 -11.19 21.36 -24.91
CA ASN A 279 -11.27 20.81 -26.25
C ASN A 279 -10.45 21.56 -27.32
N ARG A 280 -9.33 20.98 -27.79
CA ARG A 280 -8.71 21.29 -29.09
C ARG A 280 -8.11 20.01 -29.71
N ARG A 281 -8.42 19.77 -30.99
CA ARG A 281 -8.28 18.52 -31.78
C ARG A 281 -6.82 18.08 -32.11
N THR A 282 -6.63 16.75 -32.33
CA THR A 282 -5.76 15.98 -33.30
C THR A 282 -4.61 15.01 -32.85
N ALA A 283 -4.74 13.73 -33.29
CA ALA A 283 -3.79 12.69 -33.79
C ALA A 283 -2.88 11.79 -32.88
N GLY A 284 -3.19 10.48 -32.74
CA GLY A 284 -2.27 9.40 -33.20
C GLY A 284 -1.62 8.33 -32.26
N VAL A 285 -2.05 8.02 -31.04
CA VAL A 285 -1.58 6.83 -30.27
C VAL A 285 -2.71 5.80 -30.16
N ARG A 286 -2.45 4.56 -30.56
CA ARG A 286 -3.45 3.48 -30.46
C ARG A 286 -3.44 2.87 -29.07
N SER A 287 -4.59 2.85 -28.42
CA SER A 287 -4.82 2.38 -27.05
C SER A 287 -4.92 0.85 -26.98
N MET A 288 -4.87 0.25 -25.78
CA MET A 288 -5.19 -1.19 -25.60
C MET A 288 -6.56 -1.58 -26.14
N ALA A 289 -7.51 -0.65 -26.19
CA ALA A 289 -8.80 -0.87 -26.84
C ALA A 289 -8.65 -1.14 -28.34
N ASP A 290 -7.66 -0.53 -29.00
CA ASP A 290 -7.37 -0.77 -30.41
C ASP A 290 -6.78 -2.16 -30.64
N PHE A 291 -5.90 -2.64 -29.76
CA PHE A 291 -5.38 -4.02 -29.85
C PHE A 291 -6.46 -5.05 -29.57
N ARG A 292 -7.39 -4.77 -28.66
CA ARG A 292 -8.56 -5.61 -28.41
C ARG A 292 -9.46 -5.69 -29.65
N ALA A 293 -9.74 -4.56 -30.29
CA ALA A 293 -10.50 -4.54 -31.54
C ALA A 293 -9.80 -5.34 -32.66
N ILE A 294 -8.47 -5.22 -32.77
CA ILE A 294 -7.67 -6.01 -33.74
C ILE A 294 -7.74 -7.51 -33.41
N ALA A 295 -7.61 -7.89 -32.14
CA ALA A 295 -7.71 -9.28 -31.71
C ALA A 295 -9.09 -9.87 -32.01
N GLN A 296 -10.15 -9.14 -31.71
CA GLN A 296 -11.53 -9.53 -32.05
C GLN A 296 -11.69 -9.69 -33.56
N ALA A 297 -11.23 -8.73 -34.36
CA ALA A 297 -11.29 -8.82 -35.81
C ALA A 297 -10.51 -10.03 -36.36
N LYS A 298 -9.31 -10.33 -35.83
CA LYS A 298 -8.55 -11.54 -36.19
C LYS A 298 -9.29 -12.81 -35.79
N LEU A 299 -9.93 -12.85 -34.62
CA LEU A 299 -10.68 -14.01 -34.15
C LEU A 299 -11.99 -14.26 -34.92
N GLN A 300 -12.58 -13.22 -35.53
CA GLN A 300 -13.69 -13.39 -36.49
C GLN A 300 -13.25 -14.07 -37.80
N ASN A 301 -11.95 -14.04 -38.13
CA ASN A 301 -11.42 -14.85 -39.23
C ASN A 301 -11.35 -16.32 -38.81
N GLU A 302 -12.21 -17.15 -39.40
CA GLU A 302 -12.34 -18.57 -39.05
C GLU A 302 -11.01 -19.34 -39.19
N GLY A 303 -10.22 -19.06 -40.22
CA GLY A 303 -8.92 -19.69 -40.46
C GLY A 303 -7.87 -19.33 -39.40
N PHE A 304 -7.86 -18.08 -38.94
CA PHE A 304 -7.02 -17.67 -37.81
C PHE A 304 -7.48 -18.34 -36.52
N SER A 305 -8.78 -18.28 -36.21
CA SER A 305 -9.35 -18.88 -34.99
C SER A 305 -9.08 -20.38 -34.90
N LYS A 306 -9.26 -21.13 -36.01
CA LYS A 306 -8.94 -22.57 -36.06
C LYS A 306 -7.46 -22.85 -35.80
N ARG A 307 -6.55 -22.09 -36.43
CA ARG A 307 -5.10 -22.25 -36.20
C ARG A 307 -4.69 -21.88 -34.78
N MET A 308 -5.25 -20.81 -34.22
CA MET A 308 -4.99 -20.39 -32.85
C MET A 308 -5.45 -21.45 -31.84
N LYS A 309 -6.67 -21.99 -32.02
CA LYS A 309 -7.16 -23.13 -31.21
C LYS A 309 -6.23 -24.33 -31.34
N ALA A 310 -5.87 -24.72 -32.56
CA ALA A 310 -4.97 -25.85 -32.79
C ALA A 310 -3.60 -25.66 -32.13
N ALA A 311 -3.06 -24.45 -32.13
CA ALA A 311 -1.79 -24.14 -31.45
C ALA A 311 -1.90 -24.27 -29.91
N LEU A 312 -3.04 -23.90 -29.34
CA LEU A 312 -3.31 -23.96 -27.89
C LEU A 312 -3.71 -25.36 -27.40
N CYS A 313 -4.40 -26.15 -28.22
CA CYS A 313 -4.96 -27.46 -27.85
C CYS A 313 -3.97 -28.40 -27.15
N PRO A 314 -2.71 -28.58 -27.63
CA PRO A 314 -1.74 -29.46 -26.98
C PRO A 314 -1.51 -29.08 -25.51
N GLY A 315 -1.58 -27.79 -25.18
CA GLY A 315 -1.37 -27.34 -23.80
C GLY A 315 -2.63 -27.29 -22.94
N LEU A 316 -3.81 -27.18 -23.56
CA LEU A 316 -5.08 -27.04 -22.83
C LEU A 316 -5.75 -28.38 -22.52
N TYR A 317 -5.53 -29.40 -23.36
CA TYR A 317 -6.27 -30.67 -23.30
C TYR A 317 -5.38 -31.90 -23.07
N GLU A 318 -4.06 -31.74 -22.91
CA GLU A 318 -3.18 -32.86 -22.61
C GLU A 318 -3.42 -33.35 -21.17
N PRO A 319 -3.91 -34.59 -20.97
CA PRO A 319 -4.31 -35.07 -19.64
C PRO A 319 -3.17 -35.12 -18.63
N LYS A 320 -1.94 -35.31 -19.10
CA LYS A 320 -0.74 -35.37 -18.24
C LYS A 320 -0.15 -33.98 -17.92
N GLY A 321 -0.78 -32.92 -18.42
CA GLY A 321 -0.16 -31.61 -18.51
C GLY A 321 0.98 -31.60 -19.53
N ILE A 322 1.50 -30.40 -19.80
CA ILE A 322 2.67 -30.21 -20.67
C ILE A 322 3.85 -29.74 -19.84
N SER A 323 5.07 -30.04 -20.28
CA SER A 323 6.29 -29.52 -19.68
C SER A 323 6.45 -28.01 -19.89
N ARG A 324 7.39 -27.42 -19.16
CA ARG A 324 7.74 -25.99 -19.31
C ARG A 324 8.32 -25.66 -20.70
N GLU A 325 8.91 -26.63 -21.38
CA GLU A 325 9.44 -26.44 -22.73
C GLU A 325 8.33 -26.50 -23.78
N GLU A 326 7.43 -27.48 -23.65
CA GLU A 326 6.24 -27.57 -24.49
C GLU A 326 5.34 -26.33 -24.32
N SER A 327 5.22 -25.78 -23.11
CA SER A 327 4.43 -24.56 -22.89
C SER A 327 5.04 -23.33 -23.57
N ARG A 328 6.37 -23.25 -23.65
CA ARG A 328 7.05 -22.23 -24.45
C ARG A 328 6.79 -22.42 -25.94
N ASN A 329 6.82 -23.65 -26.42
CA ASN A 329 6.58 -23.94 -27.85
C ASN A 329 5.14 -23.61 -28.25
N VAL A 330 4.16 -23.95 -27.42
CA VAL A 330 2.75 -23.56 -27.60
C VAL A 330 2.64 -22.04 -27.70
N LEU A 331 3.24 -21.30 -26.77
CA LEU A 331 3.16 -19.84 -26.77
C LEU A 331 3.89 -19.21 -27.98
N ALA A 332 5.05 -19.76 -28.37
CA ALA A 332 5.79 -19.31 -29.55
C ALA A 332 4.98 -19.50 -30.84
N ASN A 333 4.28 -20.62 -30.99
CA ASN A 333 3.39 -20.86 -32.12
C ASN A 333 2.22 -19.87 -32.15
N CYS A 334 1.61 -19.59 -30.99
CA CYS A 334 0.55 -18.59 -30.89
C CYS A 334 1.06 -17.19 -31.26
N LEU A 335 2.26 -16.84 -30.80
CA LEU A 335 2.91 -15.57 -31.13
C LEU A 335 3.20 -15.43 -32.63
N ALA A 336 3.65 -16.50 -33.28
CA ALA A 336 3.87 -16.53 -34.72
C ALA A 336 2.57 -16.29 -35.51
N LEU A 337 1.44 -16.84 -35.05
CA LEU A 337 0.12 -16.56 -35.64
C LEU A 337 -0.30 -15.09 -35.47
N CYS A 338 0.14 -14.45 -34.38
CA CYS A 338 -0.04 -13.02 -34.12
C CYS A 338 1.01 -12.14 -34.81
N ASP A 339 1.69 -12.63 -35.85
CA ASP A 339 2.71 -11.91 -36.61
C ASP A 339 3.88 -11.43 -35.73
N GLY A 340 4.16 -12.13 -34.63
CA GLY A 340 5.16 -11.74 -33.64
C GLY A 340 4.72 -10.64 -32.67
N ASN A 341 3.49 -10.13 -32.79
CA ASN A 341 3.00 -9.04 -31.95
C ASN A 341 2.43 -9.57 -30.62
N ARG A 342 3.12 -9.24 -29.53
CA ARG A 342 2.73 -9.65 -28.16
C ARG A 342 1.48 -8.96 -27.65
N ASP A 343 1.20 -7.72 -28.04
CA ASP A 343 -0.02 -7.00 -27.61
C ASP A 343 -1.27 -7.64 -28.23
N ILE A 344 -1.19 -8.03 -29.51
CA ILE A 344 -2.25 -8.78 -30.18
C ILE A 344 -2.39 -10.16 -29.53
N LEU A 345 -1.30 -10.87 -29.26
CA LEU A 345 -1.36 -12.17 -28.56
C LEU A 345 -1.99 -12.02 -27.17
N SER A 346 -1.57 -11.02 -26.39
CA SER A 346 -2.11 -10.70 -25.08
C SER A 346 -3.62 -10.46 -25.15
N ALA A 347 -4.06 -9.62 -26.09
CA ALA A 347 -5.49 -9.38 -26.34
C ALA A 347 -6.23 -10.67 -26.77
N VAL A 348 -5.66 -11.46 -27.68
CA VAL A 348 -6.28 -12.74 -28.12
C VAL A 348 -6.43 -13.73 -26.97
N LEU A 349 -5.43 -13.86 -26.09
CA LEU A 349 -5.47 -14.77 -24.94
C LEU A 349 -6.53 -14.38 -23.89
N GLN A 350 -6.97 -13.12 -23.89
CA GLN A 350 -8.02 -12.63 -23.01
C GLN A 350 -9.44 -12.79 -23.60
N GLU A 351 -9.56 -13.03 -24.91
CA GLU A 351 -10.85 -13.17 -25.60
C GLU A 351 -11.47 -14.56 -25.43
N LYS A 352 -12.81 -14.60 -25.44
CA LYS A 352 -13.61 -15.81 -25.20
C LYS A 352 -13.91 -16.56 -26.50
N PHE A 353 -12.92 -17.26 -27.07
CA PHE A 353 -13.08 -17.96 -28.35
C PHE A 353 -13.00 -19.49 -28.26
N ILE A 354 -12.66 -20.06 -27.10
CA ILE A 354 -12.58 -21.51 -26.89
C ILE A 354 -13.77 -21.93 -26.03
N ALA A 355 -14.80 -22.50 -26.66
CA ALA A 355 -16.03 -22.92 -25.98
C ALA A 355 -16.60 -21.83 -25.04
N GLN A 356 -16.67 -20.58 -25.54
CA GLN A 356 -17.14 -19.38 -24.84
C GLN A 356 -16.32 -18.95 -23.62
N HIS A 357 -15.13 -19.52 -23.44
CA HIS A 357 -14.18 -19.15 -22.40
C HIS A 357 -12.84 -18.72 -23.01
N SER A 358 -12.05 -18.01 -22.21
CA SER A 358 -10.69 -17.61 -22.53
C SER A 358 -9.72 -18.79 -22.43
N PRO A 359 -8.59 -18.75 -23.14
CA PRO A 359 -7.46 -19.66 -22.91
C PRO A 359 -7.04 -19.74 -21.43
N PHE A 360 -7.12 -18.64 -20.67
CA PHE A 360 -6.82 -18.62 -19.24
C PHE A 360 -7.75 -19.53 -18.42
N TYR A 361 -9.06 -19.50 -18.68
CA TYR A 361 -10.00 -20.42 -18.04
C TYR A 361 -9.60 -21.88 -18.30
N TRP A 362 -9.31 -22.24 -19.55
CA TRP A 362 -8.99 -23.62 -19.91
C TRP A 362 -7.63 -24.05 -19.35
N ALA A 363 -6.62 -23.18 -19.34
CA ALA A 363 -5.33 -23.49 -18.71
C ALA A 363 -5.45 -23.66 -17.18
N THR A 364 -6.44 -23.01 -16.57
CA THR A 364 -6.76 -23.14 -15.15
C THR A 364 -7.56 -24.42 -14.87
N ALA A 365 -8.52 -24.76 -15.73
CA ALA A 365 -9.42 -25.90 -15.56
C ALA A 365 -8.79 -27.25 -15.99
N GLY A 366 -8.07 -27.27 -17.11
CA GLY A 366 -7.71 -28.50 -17.84
C GLY A 366 -6.53 -29.30 -17.29
N ALA A 367 -5.73 -28.74 -16.38
CA ALA A 367 -4.55 -29.43 -15.87
C ALA A 367 -4.91 -30.36 -14.67
N GLU A 368 -5.15 -31.65 -14.91
CA GLU A 368 -5.10 -32.69 -13.87
C GLU A 368 -3.66 -33.17 -13.71
N VAL A 369 -2.81 -32.38 -13.05
CA VAL A 369 -1.40 -32.74 -12.91
C VAL A 369 -1.19 -33.38 -11.54
N GLY A 370 -0.62 -34.59 -11.55
CA GLY A 370 -0.34 -35.42 -10.38
C GLY A 370 0.58 -34.76 -9.34
N ASN A 371 1.10 -35.57 -8.41
CA ASN A 371 1.81 -35.17 -7.17
C ASN A 371 3.13 -34.37 -7.36
N LEU A 372 3.17 -33.33 -8.19
CA LEU A 372 4.29 -32.41 -8.32
C LEU A 372 4.26 -31.39 -7.15
N PRO A 373 5.42 -31.07 -6.55
CA PRO A 373 5.45 -30.27 -5.33
C PRO A 373 5.08 -28.80 -5.53
N ARG A 374 5.34 -28.20 -6.71
CA ARG A 374 5.14 -26.76 -6.96
C ARG A 374 4.06 -26.49 -8.01
N SER A 375 3.26 -25.45 -7.81
CA SER A 375 2.18 -25.04 -8.71
C SER A 375 2.66 -24.54 -10.07
N GLN A 376 3.79 -23.84 -10.13
CA GLN A 376 4.35 -23.39 -11.41
C GLN A 376 4.76 -24.54 -12.33
N ASP A 377 5.13 -25.67 -11.73
CA ASP A 377 5.42 -26.91 -12.46
C ASP A 377 4.14 -27.70 -12.77
N ARG A 378 3.06 -27.50 -12.00
CA ARG A 378 1.72 -28.09 -12.28
C ARG A 378 0.94 -27.35 -13.36
N TYR A 379 1.14 -26.04 -13.52
CA TYR A 379 0.38 -25.20 -14.46
C TYR A 379 1.28 -24.38 -15.40
N PRO A 380 2.28 -24.99 -16.04
CA PRO A 380 3.31 -24.23 -16.76
C PRO A 380 2.73 -23.38 -17.90
N LEU A 381 1.65 -23.82 -18.55
CA LEU A 381 0.98 -23.02 -19.58
C LEU A 381 0.27 -21.78 -19.03
N LEU A 382 -0.45 -21.92 -17.91
CA LEU A 382 -1.13 -20.80 -17.26
C LEU A 382 -0.12 -19.71 -16.88
N PHE A 383 0.99 -20.10 -16.27
CA PHE A 383 2.08 -19.17 -15.94
C PHE A 383 2.75 -18.58 -17.19
N LYS A 384 2.85 -19.33 -18.30
CA LYS A 384 3.29 -18.77 -19.58
C LYS A 384 2.32 -17.76 -20.17
N PHE A 385 1.01 -17.91 -19.98
CA PHE A 385 0.06 -16.88 -20.39
C PHE A 385 0.23 -15.61 -19.57
N PHE A 386 0.39 -15.71 -18.25
CA PHE A 386 0.71 -14.54 -17.42
C PHE A 386 2.02 -13.86 -17.87
N GLU A 387 3.07 -14.63 -18.19
CA GLU A 387 4.32 -14.09 -18.74
C GLU A 387 4.14 -13.42 -20.13
N ALA A 388 3.14 -13.84 -20.91
CA ALA A 388 2.86 -13.32 -22.25
C ALA A 388 2.04 -12.02 -22.25
N MET A 389 1.45 -11.65 -21.11
CA MET A 389 0.64 -10.44 -20.99
C MET A 389 1.52 -9.20 -21.09
N THR A 390 1.12 -8.25 -21.95
CA THR A 390 1.78 -6.94 -22.08
C THR A 390 1.05 -5.82 -21.36
N GLY A 391 -0.11 -6.12 -20.76
CA GLY A 391 -0.92 -5.19 -19.97
C GLY A 391 -1.67 -5.91 -18.86
N GLU A 392 -2.59 -5.20 -18.20
CA GLU A 392 -3.42 -5.78 -17.15
C GLU A 392 -4.36 -6.85 -17.72
N ILE A 393 -4.62 -7.87 -16.91
CA ILE A 393 -5.64 -8.88 -17.22
C ILE A 393 -7.00 -8.22 -17.03
N SER A 394 -7.83 -8.23 -18.06
CA SER A 394 -9.17 -7.66 -18.00
C SER A 394 -9.98 -8.29 -16.87
N VAL A 395 -10.90 -7.50 -16.29
CA VAL A 395 -11.80 -7.99 -15.23
C VAL A 395 -12.56 -9.23 -15.72
N GLU A 396 -13.00 -9.25 -16.98
CA GLU A 396 -13.72 -10.36 -17.61
C GLU A 396 -12.87 -11.64 -17.66
N THR A 397 -11.58 -11.54 -17.97
CA THR A 397 -10.66 -12.68 -17.97
C THR A 397 -10.32 -13.13 -16.54
N GLN A 398 -10.16 -12.20 -15.60
CA GLN A 398 -9.98 -12.54 -14.19
C GLN A 398 -11.20 -13.29 -13.65
N GLU A 399 -12.42 -12.89 -14.02
CA GLU A 399 -13.66 -13.59 -13.66
C GLU A 399 -13.72 -15.00 -14.25
N ASP A 400 -13.24 -15.16 -15.48
CA ASP A 400 -13.14 -16.46 -16.14
C ASP A 400 -12.13 -17.38 -15.43
N ILE A 401 -10.97 -16.86 -15.03
CA ILE A 401 -9.99 -17.61 -14.21
C ILE A 401 -10.63 -18.05 -12.89
N LEU A 402 -11.32 -17.14 -12.19
CA LEU A 402 -12.00 -17.49 -10.96
C LEU A 402 -13.08 -18.54 -11.19
N GLN A 403 -13.86 -18.43 -12.26
CA GLN A 403 -14.86 -19.43 -12.62
C GLN A 403 -14.25 -20.82 -12.78
N ALA A 404 -13.07 -20.93 -13.41
CA ALA A 404 -12.34 -22.18 -13.49
C ALA A 404 -11.88 -22.68 -12.11
N LEU A 405 -11.36 -21.79 -11.26
CA LEU A 405 -10.92 -22.14 -9.89
C LEU A 405 -12.07 -22.60 -9.00
N TYR A 406 -13.23 -21.94 -9.07
CA TYR A 406 -14.43 -22.33 -8.34
C TYR A 406 -14.95 -23.71 -8.78
N ARG A 407 -14.91 -23.99 -10.09
CA ARG A 407 -15.32 -25.29 -10.64
C ARG A 407 -14.38 -26.43 -10.28
N THR A 408 -13.10 -26.13 -10.11
CA THR A 408 -12.06 -27.14 -9.83
C THR A 408 -11.63 -27.19 -8.37
N GLU A 409 -12.16 -26.29 -7.52
CA GLU A 409 -11.89 -26.17 -6.08
C GLU A 409 -10.38 -26.06 -5.74
N ARG A 410 -9.63 -25.34 -6.58
CA ARG A 410 -8.16 -25.24 -6.49
C ARG A 410 -7.68 -24.07 -5.63
N ASP A 411 -7.89 -24.14 -4.33
CA ASP A 411 -7.46 -23.08 -3.39
C ASP A 411 -5.95 -22.81 -3.41
N SER A 412 -5.12 -23.86 -3.52
CA SER A 412 -3.66 -23.69 -3.61
C SER A 412 -3.24 -22.89 -4.85
N LEU A 413 -3.83 -23.20 -6.01
CA LEU A 413 -3.57 -22.45 -7.24
C LEU A 413 -4.07 -21.01 -7.11
N TYR A 414 -5.25 -20.80 -6.52
CA TYR A 414 -5.77 -19.46 -6.25
C TYR A 414 -4.77 -18.63 -5.44
N ARG A 415 -4.23 -19.18 -4.34
CA ARG A 415 -3.21 -18.50 -3.52
C ARG A 415 -1.96 -18.15 -4.32
N ASP A 416 -1.52 -19.05 -5.21
CA ASP A 416 -0.32 -18.82 -6.03
C ASP A 416 -0.51 -17.77 -7.12
N ILE A 417 -1.74 -17.61 -7.63
CA ILE A 417 -2.05 -16.66 -8.71
C ILE A 417 -2.76 -15.38 -8.24
N GLN A 418 -3.12 -15.28 -6.96
CA GLN A 418 -3.88 -14.15 -6.41
C GLN A 418 -3.23 -12.80 -6.69
N ALA A 419 -1.90 -12.72 -6.57
CA ALA A 419 -1.14 -11.50 -6.85
C ALA A 419 -1.23 -11.05 -8.33
N MET A 420 -1.57 -11.98 -9.24
CA MET A 420 -1.76 -11.71 -10.67
C MET A 420 -3.22 -11.37 -11.02
N LEU A 421 -4.14 -11.41 -10.03
CA LEU A 421 -5.59 -11.12 -10.18
C LEU A 421 -6.01 -9.93 -9.29
N PRO A 422 -5.49 -8.71 -9.56
CA PRO A 422 -5.63 -7.58 -8.65
C PRO A 422 -7.06 -7.02 -8.55
N SER A 423 -7.90 -7.21 -9.57
CA SER A 423 -9.21 -6.55 -9.66
C SER A 423 -10.32 -7.30 -8.92
N ILE A 424 -10.12 -8.59 -8.61
CA ILE A 424 -11.13 -9.42 -7.92
C ILE A 424 -10.62 -9.95 -6.58
N SER A 425 -9.38 -9.61 -6.21
CA SER A 425 -8.94 -9.73 -4.83
C SER A 425 -9.95 -9.01 -3.93
N ALA A 426 -10.42 -9.69 -2.86
CA ALA A 426 -11.34 -9.10 -1.89
C ALA A 426 -10.84 -7.70 -1.45
N PRO A 427 -11.74 -6.76 -1.11
CA PRO A 427 -11.37 -5.40 -0.72
C PRO A 427 -10.24 -5.47 0.30
N TYR A 428 -9.08 -4.97 -0.12
CA TYR A 428 -7.80 -4.98 0.56
C TYR A 428 -7.97 -5.02 2.08
N SER A 429 -7.74 -6.20 2.67
CA SER A 429 -7.39 -6.24 4.07
C SER A 429 -6.05 -5.53 4.19
N HIS A 430 -6.06 -4.36 4.83
CA HIS A 430 -4.87 -3.71 5.33
C HIS A 430 -4.22 -4.63 6.37
N ILE A 431 -3.51 -5.66 5.90
CA ILE A 431 -2.72 -6.51 6.77
C ILE A 431 -1.49 -5.70 7.16
N SER A 432 -1.52 -5.19 8.39
CA SER A 432 -0.34 -4.87 9.18
C SER A 432 0.65 -6.03 9.07
N SER A 433 1.70 -5.83 8.28
CA SER A 433 2.77 -6.80 8.05
C SER A 433 3.70 -6.80 9.27
N VAL A 434 3.26 -7.45 10.35
CA VAL A 434 4.19 -7.89 11.39
C VAL A 434 4.85 -9.19 10.87
N PRO A 435 6.18 -9.24 10.64
CA PRO A 435 6.84 -10.33 9.90
C PRO A 435 6.81 -11.72 10.55
N ASN A 436 6.26 -11.86 11.77
CA ASN A 436 6.43 -13.05 12.60
C ASN A 436 5.13 -13.81 12.91
N SER A 437 4.04 -13.55 12.20
CA SER A 437 2.77 -14.26 12.39
C SER A 437 2.41 -15.06 11.16
N THR A 438 2.75 -16.35 11.15
CA THR A 438 2.20 -17.30 10.18
C THR A 438 0.73 -17.54 10.52
N MET A 439 -0.15 -17.11 9.61
CA MET A 439 -1.57 -17.44 9.62
C MET A 439 -1.82 -18.46 8.52
N THR A 440 -2.55 -19.53 8.83
CA THR A 440 -2.84 -20.61 7.88
C THR A 440 -4.32 -20.92 7.88
N ILE A 441 -4.92 -20.95 6.69
CA ILE A 441 -6.26 -21.48 6.45
C ILE A 441 -6.09 -22.74 5.61
N ALA A 442 -6.73 -23.82 6.02
CA ALA A 442 -6.83 -25.05 5.27
C ALA A 442 -8.30 -25.38 5.06
N VAL A 443 -8.70 -25.50 3.79
CA VAL A 443 -10.06 -25.90 3.42
C VAL A 443 -10.02 -27.37 3.06
N HIS A 444 -10.83 -28.16 3.76
CA HIS A 444 -10.94 -29.60 3.58
C HIS A 444 -12.37 -29.94 3.13
N PRO A 445 -12.55 -30.54 1.95
CA PRO A 445 -13.84 -31.12 1.58
C PRO A 445 -14.11 -32.31 2.51
N ARG A 446 -15.26 -32.30 3.19
CA ARG A 446 -15.67 -33.33 4.16
C ARG A 446 -16.60 -34.33 3.49
N GLY A 447 -16.11 -35.05 2.49
CA GLY A 447 -16.72 -36.25 1.90
C GLY A 447 -18.11 -36.09 1.25
N TYR A 448 -18.33 -36.79 0.14
CA TYR A 448 -19.68 -37.02 -0.41
C TYR A 448 -20.53 -37.80 0.62
N PRO A 449 -21.84 -37.54 0.80
CA PRO A 449 -22.74 -36.82 -0.11
C PRO A 449 -23.14 -35.39 0.31
N ASN A 450 -22.63 -34.85 1.42
CA ASN A 450 -23.27 -33.69 2.06
C ASN A 450 -22.69 -32.32 1.66
N ASN A 451 -21.82 -32.23 0.65
CA ASN A 451 -21.13 -30.97 0.24
C ASN A 451 -20.68 -30.12 1.44
N GLN A 452 -20.17 -30.77 2.48
CA GLN A 452 -19.72 -30.08 3.68
C GLN A 452 -18.25 -29.70 3.51
N TYR A 453 -17.92 -28.47 3.86
CA TYR A 453 -16.55 -28.00 3.89
C TYR A 453 -16.14 -27.76 5.32
N ARG A 454 -14.96 -28.25 5.67
CA ARG A 454 -14.30 -27.98 6.94
C ARG A 454 -13.19 -26.98 6.69
N ILE A 455 -13.29 -25.81 7.30
CA ILE A 455 -12.25 -24.77 7.25
C ILE A 455 -11.52 -24.79 8.57
N ASP A 456 -10.29 -25.27 8.56
CA ASP A 456 -9.39 -25.17 9.71
C ASP A 456 -8.54 -23.91 9.58
N PHE A 457 -8.57 -23.05 10.59
CA PHE A 457 -7.73 -21.86 10.64
C PHE A 457 -6.83 -21.87 11.86
N ARG A 458 -5.63 -21.30 11.71
CA ARG A 458 -4.69 -21.05 12.80
C ARG A 458 -4.09 -19.65 12.65
N ALA A 459 -4.21 -18.85 13.70
CA ALA A 459 -3.67 -17.50 13.78
C ALA A 459 -2.73 -17.39 14.98
N THR A 460 -1.43 -17.21 14.72
CA THR A 460 -0.42 -16.97 15.76
C THR A 460 -0.48 -15.51 16.25
N LYS A 461 -0.36 -15.30 17.57
CA LYS A 461 -0.46 -14.00 18.25
C LYS A 461 -1.79 -13.27 18.00
N PHE A 462 -2.88 -14.03 17.85
CA PHE A 462 -4.19 -13.49 17.47
C PHE A 462 -4.67 -12.38 18.41
N PHE A 463 -4.62 -12.60 19.73
CA PHE A 463 -5.12 -11.62 20.71
C PHE A 463 -4.27 -10.35 20.78
N ASP A 464 -2.94 -10.48 20.74
CA ASP A 464 -2.03 -9.33 20.72
C ASP A 464 -2.36 -8.40 19.55
N ARG A 465 -2.67 -8.99 18.39
CA ARG A 465 -3.08 -8.25 17.20
C ARG A 465 -4.48 -7.69 17.33
N LEU A 466 -5.43 -8.42 17.90
CA LEU A 466 -6.81 -7.97 18.00
C LEU A 466 -6.92 -6.75 18.92
N LEU A 467 -6.10 -6.71 19.98
CA LEU A 467 -5.99 -5.57 20.88
C LEU A 467 -5.37 -4.32 20.22
N VAL A 468 -4.41 -4.50 19.30
CA VAL A 468 -3.71 -3.39 18.63
C VAL A 468 -4.47 -2.89 17.40
N ASP A 469 -4.87 -3.82 16.54
CA ASP A 469 -5.44 -3.53 15.23
C ASP A 469 -6.97 -3.31 15.32
N SER A 470 -7.63 -3.68 16.43
CA SER A 470 -9.09 -3.77 16.63
C SER A 470 -9.84 -4.67 15.63
N LYS A 471 -9.15 -5.12 14.58
CA LYS A 471 -9.68 -5.90 13.48
C LYS A 471 -8.57 -6.72 12.83
N ILE A 472 -8.78 -8.03 12.70
CA ILE A 472 -7.89 -8.94 12.00
C ILE A 472 -8.65 -9.58 10.85
N THR A 473 -8.19 -9.38 9.61
CA THR A 473 -8.78 -10.05 8.45
C THR A 473 -7.90 -11.21 8.01
N PHE A 474 -8.53 -12.36 7.83
CA PHE A 474 -7.94 -13.57 7.29
C PHE A 474 -7.97 -13.49 5.74
N GLN A 475 -6.94 -14.04 5.08
CA GLN A 475 -6.87 -14.08 3.62
C GLN A 475 -8.12 -14.72 3.02
N SER A 476 -8.53 -14.24 1.86
CA SER A 476 -9.68 -14.82 1.16
C SER A 476 -9.35 -16.24 0.69
N PHE A 477 -10.31 -17.14 0.81
CA PHE A 477 -10.14 -18.54 0.46
C PHE A 477 -11.34 -19.08 -0.32
N LEU A 478 -11.11 -20.13 -1.11
CA LEU A 478 -12.15 -20.79 -1.88
C LEU A 478 -12.77 -21.93 -1.05
N ALA A 479 -14.07 -21.87 -0.85
CA ALA A 479 -14.84 -22.95 -0.22
C ALA A 479 -16.25 -22.99 -0.80
N SER A 480 -16.75 -24.20 -1.10
CA SER A 480 -18.09 -24.41 -1.68
C SER A 480 -18.41 -23.59 -2.94
N GLY A 481 -17.45 -23.46 -3.86
CA GLY A 481 -17.66 -22.67 -5.08
C GLY A 481 -17.89 -21.17 -4.85
N SER A 482 -17.54 -20.68 -3.67
CA SER A 482 -17.63 -19.28 -3.26
C SER A 482 -16.28 -18.77 -2.75
N LEU A 483 -16.09 -17.46 -2.82
CA LEU A 483 -14.94 -16.76 -2.25
C LEU A 483 -15.34 -16.15 -0.91
N TRP A 484 -14.64 -16.58 0.15
CA TRP A 484 -14.92 -16.22 1.53
C TRP A 484 -13.81 -15.37 2.13
N SER A 485 -14.16 -14.46 3.04
CA SER A 485 -13.26 -13.87 4.05
C SER A 485 -13.68 -14.36 5.42
N LEU A 486 -12.72 -14.64 6.28
CA LEU A 486 -12.94 -14.60 7.72
C LEU A 486 -12.34 -13.29 8.26
N GLN A 487 -12.98 -12.67 9.23
CA GLN A 487 -12.49 -11.50 9.96
C GLN A 487 -12.77 -11.69 11.44
N ALA A 488 -11.93 -11.15 12.31
CA ALA A 488 -12.19 -10.97 13.72
C ALA A 488 -12.20 -9.48 14.04
N VAL A 489 -13.17 -9.03 14.83
CA VAL A 489 -13.39 -7.62 15.13
C VAL A 489 -13.58 -7.47 16.64
N SER A 490 -12.85 -6.55 17.27
CA SER A 490 -13.11 -6.12 18.65
C SER A 490 -14.15 -5.00 18.64
N GLU A 491 -15.15 -5.09 19.50
CA GLU A 491 -16.12 -4.01 19.67
C GLU A 491 -15.60 -3.02 20.71
N ASP A 492 -15.47 -1.77 20.29
CA ASP A 492 -15.05 -0.68 21.15
C ASP A 492 -16.27 -0.21 21.96
N THR A 493 -16.45 -0.78 23.16
CA THR A 493 -17.53 -0.42 24.11
C THR A 493 -17.25 0.92 24.79
N SER A 494 -16.98 1.96 23.99
CA SER A 494 -16.71 3.32 24.48
C SER A 494 -17.88 3.98 25.24
N GLN A 495 -19.05 3.34 25.31
CA GLN A 495 -20.24 3.85 26.01
C GLN A 495 -20.71 3.00 27.19
N SER A 496 -20.10 1.85 27.48
CA SER A 496 -20.46 1.02 28.62
C SER A 496 -19.19 0.58 29.33
N GLN A 497 -19.16 0.66 30.67
CA GLN A 497 -18.08 0.10 31.51
C GLN A 497 -18.03 -1.44 31.46
N GLY A 498 -18.46 -2.03 30.35
CA GLY A 498 -18.52 -3.46 30.13
C GLY A 498 -17.19 -4.02 29.62
N PRO A 499 -16.98 -5.32 29.82
CA PRO A 499 -15.83 -6.06 29.30
C PRO A 499 -15.77 -5.98 27.77
N GLN A 500 -14.55 -5.98 27.21
CA GLN A 500 -14.33 -5.98 25.76
C GLN A 500 -14.97 -7.22 25.12
N SER A 501 -15.91 -7.02 24.21
CA SER A 501 -16.46 -8.06 23.34
C SER A 501 -15.73 -8.10 22.01
N TRP A 502 -15.72 -9.27 21.38
CA TRP A 502 -15.23 -9.44 20.02
C TRP A 502 -15.98 -10.55 19.32
N HIS A 503 -16.00 -10.50 17.99
CA HIS A 503 -16.74 -11.43 17.14
C HIS A 503 -15.96 -11.81 15.90
N PHE A 504 -16.34 -12.91 15.27
CA PHE A 504 -15.91 -13.27 13.93
C PHE A 504 -16.96 -12.91 12.89
N GLU A 505 -16.51 -12.40 11.75
CA GLU A 505 -17.32 -12.16 10.56
C GLU A 505 -16.81 -13.08 9.45
N LEU A 506 -17.66 -14.00 9.00
CA LEU A 506 -17.43 -14.81 7.81
C LEU A 506 -18.24 -14.22 6.66
N THR A 507 -17.57 -13.58 5.71
CA THR A 507 -18.18 -12.86 4.59
C THR A 507 -17.99 -13.61 3.28
N GLU A 508 -19.09 -13.93 2.60
CA GLU A 508 -19.11 -14.38 1.22
C GLU A 508 -19.09 -13.17 0.29
N PHE A 509 -18.01 -12.98 -0.48
CA PHE A 509 -17.91 -11.86 -1.42
C PHE A 509 -18.53 -12.16 -2.77
N ARG A 510 -18.38 -13.41 -3.23
CA ARG A 510 -18.84 -13.88 -4.53
C ARG A 510 -19.21 -15.35 -4.43
N SER A 511 -20.34 -15.70 -5.03
CA SER A 511 -20.78 -17.09 -5.19
C SER A 511 -21.07 -17.37 -6.65
N ILE A 512 -20.67 -18.56 -7.12
CA ILE A 512 -21.15 -19.09 -8.41
C ILE A 512 -22.47 -19.85 -8.24
N ARG A 513 -22.81 -20.27 -7.01
CA ARG A 513 -24.03 -21.02 -6.74
C ARG A 513 -25.16 -20.06 -6.32
N LEU A 514 -26.32 -20.20 -6.95
CA LEU A 514 -27.54 -19.55 -6.49
C LEU A 514 -27.96 -20.23 -5.18
N GLN A 515 -27.70 -19.55 -4.06
CA GLN A 515 -28.18 -19.85 -2.70
C GLN A 515 -27.46 -20.99 -1.96
N ILE A 516 -26.41 -20.63 -1.22
CA ILE A 516 -25.88 -21.46 -0.14
C ILE A 516 -26.70 -21.17 1.14
N HIS A 517 -27.11 -22.22 1.85
CA HIS A 517 -27.68 -22.14 3.19
C HIS A 517 -26.65 -22.68 4.20
N PRO A 518 -25.75 -21.82 4.71
CA PRO A 518 -24.71 -22.27 5.62
C PRO A 518 -25.32 -22.65 6.97
N ALA A 519 -25.41 -23.95 7.26
CA ALA A 519 -25.43 -24.43 8.62
C ALA A 519 -23.97 -24.54 9.09
N THR A 520 -23.62 -23.82 10.15
CA THR A 520 -22.23 -23.73 10.62
C THR A 520 -22.16 -24.12 12.09
N ARG A 521 -21.26 -25.08 12.40
CA ARG A 521 -20.94 -25.54 13.77
C ARG A 521 -19.47 -25.34 14.09
N PRO A 522 -19.02 -24.12 14.41
CA PRO A 522 -17.64 -23.92 14.82
C PRO A 522 -17.29 -24.68 16.09
N VAL A 523 -16.17 -25.42 16.06
CA VAL A 523 -15.55 -26.05 17.24
C VAL A 523 -14.24 -25.33 17.51
N LEU A 524 -14.17 -24.59 18.61
CA LEU A 524 -12.94 -23.96 19.10
C LEU A 524 -12.17 -24.96 19.98
N GLY A 525 -10.86 -25.06 19.80
CA GLY A 525 -9.99 -25.92 20.61
C GLY A 525 -10.14 -25.56 22.10
N GLY A 526 -10.76 -26.46 22.88
CA GLY A 526 -11.20 -26.20 24.26
C GLY A 526 -12.69 -26.41 24.53
N GLY A 527 -13.49 -26.85 23.55
CA GLY A 527 -14.85 -27.38 23.80
C GLY A 527 -15.98 -26.36 23.74
N VAL A 528 -15.79 -25.21 23.09
CA VAL A 528 -16.87 -24.23 22.87
C VAL A 528 -17.42 -24.41 21.46
N GLU A 529 -18.66 -24.92 21.38
CA GLU A 529 -19.47 -24.95 20.17
C GLU A 529 -20.19 -23.61 20.03
N CYS A 530 -19.93 -22.89 18.95
CA CYS A 530 -20.61 -21.64 18.64
C CYS A 530 -21.54 -21.83 17.44
N THR A 531 -22.49 -20.93 17.21
CA THR A 531 -23.40 -20.96 16.04
C THR A 531 -23.41 -19.57 15.40
N PHE A 532 -23.23 -19.48 14.08
CA PHE A 532 -23.36 -18.20 13.38
C PHE A 532 -24.84 -17.85 13.19
N SER A 533 -25.20 -16.59 13.44
CA SER A 533 -26.53 -16.08 13.09
C SER A 533 -26.51 -15.44 11.70
N ARG A 534 -27.51 -15.78 10.88
CA ARG A 534 -27.66 -15.27 9.52
C ARG A 534 -28.58 -14.05 9.51
N GLU A 535 -28.12 -12.95 8.92
CA GLU A 535 -28.98 -11.83 8.52
C GLU A 535 -29.26 -11.96 7.02
N ARG A 536 -30.53 -12.15 6.63
CA ARG A 536 -30.90 -12.43 5.23
C ARG A 536 -31.08 -11.12 4.44
N VAL A 537 -30.04 -10.66 3.75
CA VAL A 537 -30.14 -9.78 2.58
C VAL A 537 -28.93 -10.06 1.65
N ALA A 538 -29.10 -9.80 0.34
CA ALA A 538 -28.22 -10.13 -0.80
C ALA A 538 -26.68 -10.04 -0.59
N VAL A 539 -25.93 -10.78 -1.43
CA VAL A 539 -24.44 -10.78 -1.48
C VAL A 539 -23.90 -9.33 -1.47
N PRO A 540 -22.93 -9.01 -0.60
CA PRO A 540 -22.15 -9.92 0.24
C PRO A 540 -22.93 -10.46 1.46
N HIS A 541 -22.89 -11.77 1.68
CA HIS A 541 -23.48 -12.39 2.87
C HIS A 541 -22.45 -12.39 3.99
N THR A 542 -22.72 -11.69 5.10
CA THR A 542 -21.87 -11.73 6.28
C THR A 542 -22.56 -12.50 7.39
N MET A 543 -21.88 -13.53 7.89
CA MET A 543 -22.27 -14.28 9.06
C MET A 543 -21.45 -13.81 10.25
N ARG A 544 -22.11 -13.47 11.35
CA ARG A 544 -21.45 -13.02 12.58
C ARG A 544 -21.51 -14.11 13.66
N MET A 545 -20.39 -14.34 14.32
CA MET A 545 -20.25 -15.22 15.47
C MET A 545 -19.70 -14.41 16.65
N ASP A 546 -20.59 -14.09 17.59
CA ASP A 546 -20.19 -13.42 18.83
C ASP A 546 -19.54 -14.40 19.79
N ILE A 547 -18.40 -14.00 20.37
CA ILE A 547 -17.74 -14.78 21.41
C ILE A 547 -18.01 -14.09 22.75
N ARG A 548 -18.86 -14.71 23.57
CA ARG A 548 -19.27 -14.17 24.87
C ARG A 548 -18.19 -14.41 25.94
N GLU A 549 -18.11 -13.46 26.86
CA GLU A 549 -17.13 -13.35 27.96
C GLU A 549 -16.91 -14.63 28.78
N ARG A 550 -17.94 -15.46 29.00
CA ARG A 550 -17.80 -16.70 29.80
C ARG A 550 -16.82 -17.69 29.17
N SER A 551 -16.75 -17.70 27.84
CA SER A 551 -15.80 -18.50 27.06
C SER A 551 -14.41 -17.86 26.98
N LEU A 552 -14.31 -16.57 27.35
CA LEU A 552 -13.08 -15.79 27.41
C LEU A 552 -12.47 -15.76 28.80
N ALA A 553 -13.27 -15.84 29.87
CA ALA A 553 -12.79 -15.86 31.24
C ALA A 553 -11.85 -17.04 31.48
N THR A 554 -12.20 -18.24 31.00
CA THR A 554 -11.31 -19.41 30.97
C THR A 554 -10.06 -19.21 30.10
N PHE A 555 -10.10 -18.28 29.14
CA PHE A 555 -9.00 -17.93 28.24
C PHE A 555 -8.05 -16.89 28.86
N TYR A 556 -8.59 -15.90 29.57
CA TYR A 556 -7.85 -14.87 30.32
C TYR A 556 -7.27 -15.40 31.64
N GLU A 557 -7.96 -16.35 32.29
CA GLU A 557 -7.47 -17.02 33.51
C GLU A 557 -6.35 -18.03 33.21
N ASN A 558 -6.20 -18.44 31.95
CA ASN A 558 -5.11 -19.29 31.52
C ASN A 558 -3.81 -18.46 31.52
N ARG A 559 -3.01 -18.62 32.58
CA ARG A 559 -1.69 -17.97 32.79
C ARG A 559 -0.61 -18.39 31.76
N PHE A 560 -0.95 -18.55 30.50
CA PHE A 560 -0.01 -18.82 29.43
C PHE A 560 0.67 -17.51 29.00
N ILE A 561 1.65 -17.10 29.80
CA ILE A 561 2.91 -16.49 29.36
C ILE A 561 3.70 -17.58 28.60
N GLY A 562 3.07 -18.18 27.60
CA GLY A 562 3.61 -19.25 26.77
C GLY A 562 3.83 -18.74 25.37
N THR A 563 4.89 -19.21 24.72
CA THR A 563 5.34 -18.83 23.38
C THR A 563 4.32 -19.10 22.27
N ASP A 564 3.25 -19.86 22.54
CA ASP A 564 2.23 -20.29 21.57
C ASP A 564 0.88 -19.61 21.77
N ARG A 565 0.83 -18.26 21.71
CA ARG A 565 -0.42 -17.47 21.67
C ARG A 565 -1.18 -17.64 20.35
N SER A 566 -1.46 -18.88 19.91
CA SER A 566 -2.19 -19.15 18.67
C SER A 566 -3.66 -19.46 18.92
N LEU A 567 -4.54 -18.84 18.15
CA LEU A 567 -5.94 -19.23 18.07
C LEU A 567 -6.12 -20.20 16.90
N SER A 568 -6.72 -21.35 17.15
CA SER A 568 -7.14 -22.28 16.10
C SER A 568 -8.61 -22.63 16.24
N GLY A 569 -9.30 -22.74 15.11
CA GLY A 569 -10.70 -23.12 15.07
C GLY A 569 -11.05 -23.86 13.80
N THR A 570 -12.16 -24.57 13.86
CA THR A 570 -12.76 -25.24 12.71
C THR A 570 -14.11 -24.60 12.42
N ILE A 571 -14.40 -24.25 11.17
CA ILE A 571 -15.72 -23.80 10.70
C ILE A 571 -16.24 -24.86 9.72
N PHE A 572 -17.45 -25.37 9.95
CA PHE A 572 -18.12 -26.19 8.95
C PHE A 572 -19.04 -25.32 8.11
N ILE A 573 -18.95 -25.37 6.78
CA ILE A 573 -19.92 -24.79 5.86
C ILE A 573 -20.70 -25.97 5.26
N GLU A 574 -21.99 -26.03 5.55
CA GLU A 574 -22.89 -26.98 4.91
C GLU A 574 -23.64 -26.29 3.76
N ASP A 575 -23.64 -26.89 2.58
CA ASP A 575 -24.57 -26.49 1.52
C ASP A 575 -25.96 -26.99 1.88
N GLY A 576 -26.82 -26.13 2.42
CA GLY A 576 -28.22 -26.48 2.58
C GLY A 576 -28.89 -26.63 1.21
N TYR A 577 -29.33 -27.85 0.91
CA TYR A 577 -30.20 -28.20 -0.20
C TYR A 577 -31.67 -28.00 0.15
#